data_AF-A0A0P7M1A2-F1
#
_entry.id   AF-A0A0P7M1A2-F1
#
_cell.length_a   1.000
_cell.length_b   1.000
_cell.length_c   1.000
_cell.angle_alpha   90.00
_cell.angle_beta   90.00
_cell.angle_gamma   90.00
#
_symmetry.space_group_name_H-M   'P 1'
#
loop_
_entity.id
_entity.type
_entity.pdbx_description
1 polymer ?
#
loop_
_entity_poly.entity_id
_entity_poly.type
_entity_poly.pdbx_seq_one_letter_code
_entity_poly.pdbx_strand_id
1 'polypeptide(L)' 'MEKKRFKFIIPVMVIVAIGSVYMLRNYYAEVPEVEKLLITICATLGSGVLAYFLFPQQGDNKIDDRGPY' A
#
# COMPACT_ATOMS: atom_id res chain seq x y z
N MET A 1 -3.44 -10.61 16.22
CA MET A 1 -4.54 -10.54 15.23
C MET A 1 -4.12 -9.63 14.07
N GLU A 2 -3.14 -9.97 13.20
CA GLU A 2 -2.61 -8.93 12.27
C GLU A 2 -2.19 -9.40 10.87
N LYS A 3 -2.09 -10.71 10.60
CA LYS A 3 -1.53 -11.20 9.32
C LYS A 3 -2.42 -10.94 8.08
N LYS A 4 -3.69 -10.59 8.26
CA LYS A 4 -4.65 -10.42 7.15
C LYS A 4 -4.65 -9.01 6.54
N ARG A 5 -4.25 -7.96 7.30
CA ARG A 5 -4.21 -6.56 6.82
C ARG A 5 -3.12 -6.35 5.77
N PHE A 6 -1.97 -7.00 5.96
CA PHE A 6 -0.83 -6.91 5.06
C PHE A 6 -1.10 -7.46 3.65
N LYS A 7 -2.10 -8.34 3.46
CA LYS A 7 -2.42 -8.93 2.16
C LYS A 7 -2.91 -7.89 1.13
N PHE A 8 -3.53 -6.80 1.57
CA PHE A 8 -3.97 -5.70 0.70
C PHE A 8 -3.03 -4.50 0.72
N ILE A 9 -2.47 -4.21 1.90
CA ILE A 9 -1.58 -3.06 2.07
C ILE A 9 -0.29 -3.25 1.27
N ILE A 10 0.31 -4.45 1.26
CA ILE A 10 1.56 -4.70 0.55
C ILE A 10 1.42 -4.46 -0.97
N PRO A 11 0.43 -5.03 -1.69
CA PRO A 11 0.22 -4.73 -3.11
C PRO A 11 0.07 -3.23 -3.41
N VAL A 12 -0.67 -2.49 -2.57
CA VAL A 12 -0.87 -1.05 -2.75
C VAL A 12 0.46 -0.30 -2.62
N MET A 13 1.25 -0.59 -1.58
CA MET A 13 2.55 0.04 -1.39
C MET A 13 3.51 -0.25 -2.54
N VAL A 14 3.49 -1.47 -3.12
CA VAL A 14 4.33 -1.84 -4.27
C VAL A 14 3.93 -1.04 -5.52
N ILE A 15 2.64 -0.91 -5.80
CA ILE A 15 2.15 -0.12 -6.95
C ILE A 15 2.56 1.34 -6.79
N VAL A 16 2.41 1.90 -5.58
CA VAL A 16 2.79 3.29 -5.30
C VAL A 16 4.31 3.49 -5.43
N ALA A 17 5.12 2.54 -4.96
CA ALA A 17 6.58 2.61 -5.08
C ALA A 17 7.02 2.67 -6.55
N ILE A 18 6.47 1.78 -7.38
CA ILE A 18 6.79 1.74 -8.80
C ILE A 18 6.31 3.02 -9.50
N GLY A 19 5.10 3.46 -9.18
CA GLY A 19 4.52 4.68 -9.73
C GLY A 19 5.30 5.94 -9.37
N SER A 20 5.74 6.09 -8.12
CA SER A 20 6.51 7.25 -7.69
C SER A 20 7.89 7.27 -8.32
N VAL A 21 8.58 6.13 -8.40
CA VAL A 21 9.89 6.03 -9.07
C VAL A 21 9.76 6.32 -10.56
N TYR A 22 8.71 5.79 -11.21
CA TYR A 22 8.44 6.08 -12.62
C TYR A 22 8.16 7.58 -12.83
N MET A 23 7.36 8.20 -11.98
CA MET A 23 7.08 9.64 -12.09
C MET A 23 8.34 10.48 -11.91
N LEU A 24 9.09 10.21 -10.84
CA LEU A 24 10.29 10.97 -10.50
C LEU A 24 11.38 10.84 -11.56
N ARG A 25 11.50 9.68 -12.19
CA ARG A 25 12.47 9.47 -13.28
C ARG A 25 12.08 10.12 -14.58
N ASN A 26 10.80 10.03 -14.98
CA ASN A 26 10.37 10.45 -16.32
C ASN A 26 9.93 11.93 -16.37
N TYR A 27 9.41 12.46 -15.27
CA TYR A 27 8.83 13.82 -15.25
C TYR A 27 9.58 14.79 -14.34
N TYR A 28 10.44 14.31 -13.44
CA TYR A 28 11.13 15.16 -12.45
C TYR A 28 12.64 14.86 -12.37
N ALA A 29 13.29 14.81 -13.54
CA ALA A 29 14.72 14.52 -13.64
C ALA A 29 15.61 15.53 -12.88
N GLU A 30 15.13 16.77 -12.73
CA GLU A 30 15.79 17.87 -12.01
C GLU A 30 15.89 17.67 -10.48
N VAL A 31 15.05 16.80 -9.91
CA VAL A 31 15.10 16.52 -8.47
C VAL A 31 16.33 15.67 -8.18
N PRO A 32 17.16 15.99 -7.18
CA PRO A 32 18.32 15.17 -6.89
C PRO A 32 17.90 13.80 -6.29
N GLU A 33 18.79 12.80 -6.41
CA GLU A 33 18.45 11.40 -6.15
C GLU A 33 18.08 11.12 -4.68
N VAL A 34 18.65 11.87 -3.74
CA VAL A 34 18.36 11.71 -2.30
C VAL A 34 16.93 12.14 -1.99
N GLU A 35 16.50 13.25 -2.58
CA GLU A 35 15.15 13.79 -2.45
C GLU A 35 14.14 12.88 -3.13
N LYS A 36 14.45 12.36 -4.33
CA LYS A 36 13.61 11.35 -5.01
C LYS A 36 13.38 10.11 -4.14
N LEU A 37 14.43 9.65 -3.46
CA LEU A 37 14.36 8.51 -2.55
C LEU A 37 13.48 8.83 -1.32
N LEU A 38 13.67 10.00 -0.69
CA LEU A 38 12.82 10.46 0.42
C LEU A 38 11.35 10.58 0.01
N ILE A 39 11.05 11.16 -1.15
CA ILE A 39 9.70 11.29 -1.70
C ILE A 39 9.08 9.90 -1.89
N THR A 40 9.83 8.96 -2.47
CA THR A 40 9.37 7.58 -2.68
C THR A 40 9.06 6.88 -1.35
N ILE A 41 9.90 7.04 -0.33
CA ILE A 41 9.65 6.48 1.02
C ILE A 41 8.41 7.11 1.64
N CYS A 42 8.26 8.43 1.60
CA CYS A 42 7.09 9.11 2.15
C CYS A 42 5.80 8.71 1.41
N ALA A 43 5.83 8.62 0.08
CA ALA A 43 4.68 8.22 -0.73
C ALA A 43 4.25 6.78 -0.43
N THR A 44 5.21 5.85 -0.35
CA THR A 44 4.93 4.44 -0.05
C THR A 44 4.39 4.25 1.35
N LEU A 45 4.99 4.87 2.37
CA LEU A 45 4.48 4.84 3.74
C LEU A 45 3.10 5.49 3.86
N GLY A 46 2.90 6.65 3.24
CA GLY A 46 1.61 7.34 3.19
C GLY A 46 0.52 6.48 2.57
N SER A 47 0.83 5.79 1.46
CA SER A 47 -0.11 4.85 0.84
C SER A 47 -0.45 3.66 1.72
N GLY A 48 0.50 3.17 2.52
CA GLY A 48 0.26 2.10 3.48
C GLY A 48 -0.69 2.53 4.60
N VAL A 49 -0.53 3.76 5.09
CA VAL A 49 -1.45 4.36 6.08
C VAL A 49 -2.84 4.54 5.47
N LEU A 50 -2.94 5.06 4.24
CA LEU A 50 -4.22 5.21 3.55
C LEU A 50 -4.90 3.87 3.31
N ALA A 51 -4.17 2.86 2.85
CA ALA A 51 -4.68 1.51 2.64
C ALA A 51 -5.17 0.88 3.95
N TYR A 52 -4.48 1.13 5.06
CA TYR A 52 -4.92 0.68 6.37
C TYR A 52 -6.28 1.25 6.77
N PHE A 53 -6.55 2.52 6.48
CA PHE A 53 -7.85 3.16 6.74
C PHE A 53 -8.92 2.74 5.73
N LEU A 54 -8.55 2.53 4.47
CA LEU A 54 -9.48 2.23 3.38
C LEU A 54 -9.96 0.77 3.38
N PHE A 55 -9.09 -0.19 3.70
CA PHE A 55 -9.44 -1.61 3.62
C PHE A 55 -9.89 -2.17 4.97
N PRO A 56 -11.18 -2.50 5.14
CA PRO A 56 -11.67 -3.14 6.36
C PRO A 56 -11.10 -4.56 6.51
N GLN A 57 -11.03 -5.03 7.74
CA GLN A 57 -10.44 -6.31 8.10
C GLN A 57 -11.23 -7.45 7.45
N GLN A 58 -10.64 -8.20 6.51
CA GLN A 58 -11.20 -9.48 6.05
C GLN A 58 -11.17 -10.49 7.22
N GLY A 59 -12.15 -10.37 8.10
CA GLY A 59 -12.25 -11.10 9.36
C GLY A 59 -13.56 -10.91 10.10
N ASP A 60 -14.30 -9.83 9.82
CA ASP A 60 -15.65 -9.63 10.40
C ASP A 60 -16.75 -10.34 9.60
N ASN A 61 -16.45 -10.78 8.37
CA ASN A 61 -17.23 -11.80 7.70
C ASN A 61 -16.62 -13.17 8.02
N LYS A 62 -16.78 -13.61 9.28
CA LYS A 62 -17.00 -15.03 9.48
C LYS A 62 -18.35 -15.32 8.83
N ILE A 63 -18.35 -15.68 7.55
CA ILE A 63 -19.43 -16.51 7.05
C ILE A 63 -19.28 -17.77 7.90
N ASP A 64 -20.11 -17.88 8.94
CA ASP A 64 -20.21 -19.08 9.74
C ASP A 64 -20.70 -20.17 8.79
N ASP A 65 -19.75 -20.92 8.22
CA ASP A 65 -20.02 -22.05 7.35
C ASP A 65 -20.48 -23.27 8.18
N ARG A 66 -21.36 -23.00 9.15
CA ARG A 66 -22.17 -23.97 9.88
C ARG A 66 -23.59 -23.90 9.33
N GLY A 67 -23.73 -24.12 8.02
CA GLY A 67 -25.02 -24.56 7.48
C GLY A 67 -25.29 -26.00 7.96
N PRO A 68 -26.53 -26.38 8.29
CA PRO A 68 -26.87 -27.75 8.67
C PRO A 68 -27.02 -28.70 7.46
N TYR A 69 -26.34 -28.43 6.34
CA TYR A 69 -26.43 -29.21 5.10
C TYR A 69 -25.07 -29.79 4.73
#